data_AF-A0A803WB39-F1
#
_entry.id   AF-A0A803WB39-F1
#
_cell.length_a   1.000
_cell.length_b   1.000
_cell.length_c   1.000
_cell.angle_alpha   90.00
_cell.angle_beta   90.00
_cell.angle_gamma   90.00
#
_symmetry.space_group_name_H-M   'P 1'
#
loop_
_entity.id
_entity.type
_entity.pdbx_description
1 polymer ?
#
loop_
_entity_poly.entity_id
_entity_poly.type
_entity_poly.pdbx_seq_one_letter_code
_entity_poly.pdbx_strand_id
1 'polypeptide(L)'
;MAPEVVRGEAYGPKVDIWSLGIMGLEMVEGEAPYQREARLRVSANPRHHSALLRVFLRCCLQADEDRRWSAQELLEVRKSKAAKGPAS
;
A
#
# COMPACT_ATOMS: atom_id res chain seq x y z
N MET A 1 8.12 -3.84 7.80
CA MET A 1 9.18 -3.05 7.13
C MET A 1 9.04 -3.18 5.63
N ALA A 2 9.43 -2.15 4.85
CA ALA A 2 9.37 -2.21 3.40
C ALA A 2 10.30 -3.31 2.84
N PRO A 3 9.96 -3.95 1.71
CA PRO A 3 10.75 -5.06 1.16
C PRO A 3 12.23 -4.74 0.94
N GLU A 4 12.51 -3.56 0.40
CA GLU A 4 13.86 -3.06 0.14
C GLU A 4 14.68 -2.88 1.44
N VAL A 5 14.03 -2.44 2.52
CA VAL A 5 14.68 -2.31 3.84
C VAL A 5 15.02 -3.68 4.41
N VAL A 6 14.13 -4.67 4.27
CA VAL A 6 14.39 -6.05 4.71
C VAL A 6 15.54 -6.68 3.93
N ARG A 7 15.67 -6.35 2.65
CA ARG A 7 16.78 -6.81 1.79
C ARG A 7 18.09 -6.07 2.03
N GLY A 8 18.09 -5.00 2.83
CA GLY A 8 19.27 -4.17 3.06
C GLY A 8 19.66 -3.32 1.84
N GLU A 9 18.71 -3.04 0.96
CA GLU A 9 18.90 -2.19 -0.21
C GLU A 9 18.90 -0.71 0.21
N ALA A 10 19.49 0.16 -0.62
CA ALA A 10 19.33 1.61 -0.46
C ALA A 10 17.85 1.97 -0.59
N TYR A 11 17.37 2.87 0.26
CA TYR A 11 15.95 3.22 0.32
C TYR A 11 15.74 4.73 0.42
N GLY A 12 14.62 5.19 -0.15
CA GLY A 12 14.18 6.58 -0.08
C GLY A 12 12.95 6.77 0.82
N PRO A 13 12.34 7.97 0.80
CA PRO A 13 11.16 8.30 1.61
C PRO A 13 9.93 7.40 1.35
N LYS A 14 9.90 6.66 0.23
CA LYS A 14 8.79 5.74 -0.09
C LYS A 14 8.69 4.55 0.87
N VAL A 15 9.67 4.30 1.74
CA VAL A 15 9.54 3.33 2.84
C VAL A 15 8.48 3.74 3.87
N ASP A 16 8.27 5.04 4.05
CA ASP A 16 7.23 5.56 4.95
C ASP A 16 5.84 5.33 4.36
N ILE A 17 5.73 5.38 3.03
CA ILE A 17 4.50 5.06 2.31
C ILE A 17 4.12 3.60 2.49
N TRP A 18 5.11 2.69 2.48
CA TRP A 18 4.88 1.29 2.81
C TRP A 18 4.34 1.15 4.24
N SER A 19 5.02 1.77 5.20
CA SER A 19 4.62 1.74 6.62
C SER A 19 3.21 2.30 6.83
N LEU A 20 2.85 3.37 6.12
CA LEU A 20 1.49 3.92 6.11
C LEU A 20 0.45 2.93 5.55
N GLY A 21 0.79 2.18 4.50
CA GLY A 21 -0.06 1.13 3.96
C GLY A 21 -0.28 -0.02 4.95
N ILE A 22 0.77 -0.43 5.66
CA ILE A 22 0.69 -1.43 6.71
C ILE A 22 -0.20 -0.92 7.84
N MET A 23 0.07 0.26 8.41
CA MET A 23 -0.75 0.87 9.46
C MET A 23 -2.22 1.02 9.02
N GLY A 24 -2.46 1.40 7.76
CA GLY A 24 -3.80 1.47 7.18
C GLY A 24 -4.52 0.12 7.17
N LEU A 25 -3.81 -0.96 6.90
CA LEU A 25 -4.34 -2.32 6.98
C LEU A 25 -4.63 -2.72 8.44
N GLU A 26 -3.72 -2.39 9.36
CA GLU A 26 -3.88 -2.66 10.80
C GLU A 26 -5.12 -1.99 11.39
N MET A 27 -5.36 -0.73 11.04
CA MET A 27 -6.54 0.01 11.50
C MET A 27 -7.86 -0.63 11.04
N VAL A 28 -7.83 -1.34 9.92
CA VAL A 28 -9.03 -1.90 9.28
C VAL A 28 -9.28 -3.34 9.76
N GLU A 29 -8.22 -4.12 9.89
CA GLU A 29 -8.30 -5.52 10.34
C GLU A 29 -8.23 -5.66 11.87
N GLY A 30 -7.80 -4.62 12.58
CA GLY A 30 -7.65 -4.60 14.04
C GLY A 30 -6.38 -5.31 14.56
N GLU A 31 -5.58 -5.89 13.68
CA GLU A 31 -4.33 -6.59 14.00
C GLU A 31 -3.22 -6.27 13.00
N ALA A 32 -1.97 -6.30 13.49
CA ALA A 32 -0.78 -6.24 12.64
C ALA A 32 -0.78 -7.38 11.62
N PRO A 33 -0.57 -7.13 10.31
CA PRO A 33 -0.47 -8.22 9.36
C PRO A 33 0.75 -9.09 9.70
N TYR A 34 0.52 -10.38 9.94
CA TYR A 34 1.61 -11.36 10.08
C TYR A 34 2.53 -11.33 8.85
N GLN A 35 3.84 -11.55 9.06
CA GLN A 35 4.97 -11.27 8.16
C GLN A 35 4.88 -11.80 6.70
N ARG A 36 3.85 -12.55 6.31
CA ARG A 36 3.67 -13.12 4.96
C ARG A 36 2.39 -12.74 4.21
N GLU A 37 1.39 -12.11 4.82
CA GLU A 37 0.02 -12.17 4.28
C GLU A 37 -0.67 -10.82 3.98
N ALA A 38 -0.02 -9.68 4.25
CA ALA A 38 -0.63 -8.34 4.14
C ALA A 38 -1.31 -8.06 2.78
N ARG A 39 -0.67 -8.42 1.66
CA ARG A 39 -1.21 -8.17 0.32
C ARG A 39 -2.41 -9.05 -0.03
N LEU A 40 -2.41 -10.28 0.46
CA LEU A 40 -3.46 -11.26 0.18
C LEU A 40 -4.73 -10.92 0.96
N ARG A 41 -4.61 -10.35 2.17
CA ARG A 41 -5.77 -9.99 3.00
C ARG A 41 -6.54 -8.78 2.44
N VAL A 42 -5.84 -7.78 1.91
CA VAL A 42 -6.48 -6.62 1.21
C VAL A 42 -7.31 -7.06 0.00
N SER A 43 -6.89 -8.10 -0.72
CA SER A 43 -7.64 -8.64 -1.86
C SER A 43 -8.72 -9.66 -1.46
N ALA A 44 -8.54 -10.35 -0.33
CA ALA A 44 -9.41 -11.45 0.10
C ALA A 44 -10.75 -10.99 0.71
N ASN A 45 -10.82 -9.81 1.32
CA ASN A 45 -12.06 -9.36 1.99
C ASN A 45 -12.66 -8.05 1.42
N PRO A 46 -13.09 -8.04 0.13
CA PRO A 46 -13.55 -6.84 -0.55
C PRO A 46 -14.87 -6.25 -0.03
N ARG A 47 -15.59 -6.95 0.86
CA ARG A 47 -16.91 -6.54 1.38
C ARG A 47 -16.83 -5.50 2.50
N HIS A 48 -15.70 -5.41 3.19
CA HIS A 48 -15.53 -4.50 4.34
C HIS A 48 -14.82 -3.19 3.97
N HIS A 49 -14.27 -3.07 2.76
CA HIS A 49 -13.39 -1.95 2.39
C HIS A 49 -14.00 -1.10 1.28
N SER A 50 -14.07 0.22 1.50
CA SER A 50 -14.47 1.18 0.48
C SER A 50 -13.57 1.06 -0.76
N ALA A 51 -14.10 1.38 -1.94
CA ALA A 51 -13.30 1.37 -3.18
C ALA A 51 -12.07 2.29 -3.06
N LEU A 52 -12.23 3.43 -2.39
CA LEU A 52 -11.16 4.39 -2.13
C LEU A 52 -10.04 3.79 -1.27
N LEU A 53 -10.40 3.15 -0.15
CA LEU A 53 -9.43 2.50 0.73
C LEU A 53 -8.68 1.38 0.00
N ARG A 54 -9.38 0.59 -0.83
CA ARG A 54 -8.75 -0.47 -1.62
C ARG A 54 -7.77 0.07 -2.67
N VAL A 55 -8.01 1.26 -3.22
CA VAL A 55 -7.06 1.92 -4.14
C VAL A 55 -5.89 2.48 -3.35
N PHE A 56 -6.15 3.19 -2.25
CA PHE A 56 -5.13 3.74 -1.37
C PHE A 56 -4.14 2.67 -0.87
N LEU A 57 -4.64 1.58 -0.28
CA LEU A 57 -3.80 0.47 0.22
C LEU A 57 -3.00 -0.19 -0.93
N ARG A 58 -3.60 -0.31 -2.13
CA ARG A 58 -2.88 -0.82 -3.31
C ARG A 58 -1.74 0.09 -3.77
N CYS A 59 -1.91 1.41 -3.69
CA CYS A 59 -0.85 2.37 -4.03
C CYS A 59 0.29 2.33 -3.01
N CYS A 60 -0.03 2.16 -1.71
CA CYS A 60 0.97 2.10 -0.65
C CYS A 60 1.77 0.77 -0.63
N LEU A 61 1.10 -0.36 -0.84
CA LEU A 61 1.67 -1.70 -0.65
C LEU A 61 2.27 -2.31 -1.94
N GLN A 62 2.92 -1.50 -2.76
CA GLN A 62 3.69 -1.96 -3.94
C GLN A 62 5.10 -2.44 -3.53
N ALA A 63 5.53 -3.58 -4.08
CA ALA A 63 6.83 -4.20 -3.71
C ALA A 63 7.98 -3.47 -4.35
N ASP A 64 7.76 -3.20 -5.62
CA ASP A 64 8.54 -2.31 -6.45
C ASP A 64 8.30 -0.87 -5.96
N GLU A 65 9.38 -0.22 -5.53
CA GLU A 65 9.38 1.16 -5.05
C GLU A 65 8.98 2.14 -6.16
N ASP A 66 9.35 1.88 -7.41
CA ASP A 66 9.05 2.77 -8.53
C ASP A 66 7.55 2.82 -8.80
N ARG A 67 6.88 1.69 -8.59
CA ARG A 67 5.42 1.56 -8.73
C ARG A 67 4.65 2.04 -7.50
N ARG A 68 5.33 2.20 -6.36
CA ARG A 68 4.75 2.72 -5.12
C ARG A 68 4.56 4.23 -5.25
N TRP A 69 3.36 4.70 -4.91
CA TRP A 69 3.06 6.13 -4.98
C TRP A 69 3.83 6.91 -3.90
N SER A 70 4.13 8.16 -4.19
CA SER A 70 4.62 9.16 -3.25
C SER A 70 3.50 9.71 -2.37
N ALA A 71 3.87 10.42 -1.30
CA ALA A 71 2.90 11.11 -0.44
C ALA A 71 2.01 12.08 -1.24
N GLN A 72 2.60 12.83 -2.17
CA GLN A 72 1.92 13.80 -3.02
C GLN A 72 0.89 13.12 -3.94
N GLU A 73 1.25 11.99 -4.55
CA GLU A 73 0.33 11.22 -5.39
C GLU A 73 -0.84 10.63 -4.56
N LEU A 74 -0.59 10.19 -3.33
CA LEU A 74 -1.65 9.65 -2.47
C LEU A 74 -2.72 10.68 -2.09
N LEU A 75 -2.39 11.98 -2.05
CA LEU A 75 -3.39 13.04 -1.84
C LEU A 75 -4.42 13.10 -2.98
N GLU A 76 -4.04 12.61 -4.16
CA GLU A 76 -4.87 12.61 -5.36
C GLU A 76 -5.73 11.35 -5.52
N VAL A 77 -5.67 10.42 -4.54
CA VAL A 77 -6.36 9.11 -4.61
C VAL A 77 -7.89 9.21 -4.81
N ARG A 78 -8.51 10.31 -4.36
CA ARG A 78 -9.95 10.59 -4.59
C ARG A 78 -10.25 11.01 -6.03
N LYS A 79 -9.29 11.64 -6.72
CA LYS A 79 -9.44 12.11 -8.10
C LYS A 79 -9.13 11.01 -9.11
N SER A 80 -8.40 9.98 -8.67
CA SER A 80 -8.17 8.73 -9.41
C SER A 80 -9.51 7.98 -9.64
N LYS A 81 -10.25 8.35 -10.68
CA LYS A 81 -11.22 7.43 -11.28
C LYS A 81 -10.49 6.11 -11.54
N ALA A 82 -11.09 4.99 -11.15
CA ALA A 82 -10.54 3.65 -11.31
C ALA A 82 -9.99 3.41 -12.75
N ALA A 83 -8.70 3.70 -13.00
CA ALA A 83 -7.89 3.26 -14.14
C ALA A 83 -6.58 4.07 -14.24
N LYS A 84 -5.53 3.58 -13.59
CA LYS A 84 -4.22 3.31 -14.18
C LYS A 84 -3.39 2.67 -13.08
N GLY A 85 -3.17 1.36 -13.18
CA GLY A 85 -2.12 0.71 -12.40
C GLY A 85 -0.79 1.40 -12.71
N PRO A 86 0.17 1.43 -11.76
CA PRO A 86 1.44 2.10 -11.95
C PRO A 86 2.13 1.53 -13.21
N ALA A 87 2.59 2.46 -14.05
CA ALA A 87 3.09 2.24 -15.40
C ALA A 87 4.14 1.11 -15.46
N SER A 88 4.13 0.38 -16.58
CA SER A 88 5.15 -0.56 -17.02
C SER A 88 6.43 0.14 -17.42
#